data_AF-A0AAW1BJJ5-F1
#
_entry.id   AF-A0AAW1BJJ5-F1
#
_cell.length_a   1.000
_cell.length_b   1.000
_cell.length_c   1.000
_cell.angle_alpha   90.00
_cell.angle_beta   90.00
_cell.angle_gamma   90.00
#
_symmetry.space_group_name_H-M   'P 1'
#
loop_
_entity.id
_entity.type
_entity.pdbx_description
1 polymer ?
#
loop_
_entity_poly.entity_id
_entity_poly.type
_entity_poly.pdbx_seq_one_letter_code
_entity_poly.pdbx_strand_id
1 'polypeptide(L)'
;MHLDNRTWVNVITSNLKRNAAGWLVSLHDKGALDMQDLDAFMQALQDSSKDPTAAWHAETCMRTLWQGKWLVAEYIQDFRSLVAHLRDRPECMLFYHFQEGLN
;
A
#
# COMPACT_ATOMS: atom_id res chain seq x y z
N MET A 1 -2.48 -30.91 8.28
CA MET A 1 -1.15 -30.50 8.79
C MET A 1 -1.26 -29.00 9.10
N HIS A 2 -1.42 -28.65 10.38
CA HIS A 2 -1.47 -27.25 10.80
C HIS A 2 -0.03 -26.83 11.08
N LEU A 3 0.52 -25.94 10.27
CA LEU A 3 1.83 -25.33 10.56
C LEU A 3 1.63 -24.34 11.71
N ASP A 4 2.57 -24.32 12.66
CA ASP A 4 2.58 -23.36 13.76
C ASP A 4 3.03 -21.98 13.26
N ASN A 5 2.63 -20.92 13.97
CA ASN A 5 2.85 -19.52 13.57
C ASN A 5 4.32 -19.24 13.25
N ARG A 6 5.25 -19.79 14.04
CA ARG A 6 6.68 -19.63 13.84
C ARG A 6 7.17 -20.23 12.52
N THR A 7 6.62 -21.37 12.10
CA THR A 7 6.97 -21.97 10.81
C THR A 7 6.48 -21.12 9.64
N TRP A 8 5.28 -20.52 9.75
CA TRP A 8 4.78 -19.59 8.74
C TRP A 8 5.63 -18.32 8.63
N VAL A 9 6.00 -17.71 9.76
CA VAL A 9 6.89 -16.56 9.78
C VAL A 9 8.22 -16.90 9.09
N ASN A 10 8.84 -18.05 9.40
CA ASN A 10 10.08 -18.48 8.76
C ASN A 10 9.95 -18.68 7.24
N VAL A 11 8.83 -19.26 6.77
CA VAL A 11 8.58 -19.40 5.34
C VAL A 11 8.47 -18.05 4.67
N ILE A 12 7.71 -17.10 5.24
CA ILE A 12 7.53 -15.77 4.66
C ILE A 12 8.86 -15.01 4.63
N THR A 13 9.61 -15.00 5.74
CA THR A 13 10.89 -14.29 5.83
C THR A 13 11.93 -14.83 4.85
N SER A 14 11.98 -16.15 4.64
CA SER A 14 12.88 -16.78 3.66
C SER A 14 12.60 -16.38 2.20
N ASN A 15 11.40 -15.87 1.91
CA ASN A 15 10.98 -15.41 0.58
C ASN A 15 11.13 -13.89 0.39
N LEU A 16 11.44 -13.14 1.45
CA LEU A 16 11.68 -11.69 1.36
C LEU A 16 13.03 -11.41 0.69
N LYS A 17 13.01 -10.57 -0.35
CA LYS A 17 14.22 -10.22 -1.12
C LYS A 17 14.75 -8.82 -0.77
N ARG A 18 16.08 -8.69 -0.82
CA ARG A 18 16.89 -7.46 -0.93
C ARG A 18 16.46 -6.30 -0.01
N ASN A 19 15.49 -5.47 -0.42
CA ASN A 19 15.07 -4.28 0.34
C ASN A 19 14.25 -4.64 1.59
N ALA A 20 13.53 -5.77 1.58
CA ALA A 20 12.77 -6.24 2.74
C ALA A 20 13.66 -6.91 3.81
N ALA A 21 14.89 -7.30 3.46
CA ALA A 21 15.83 -7.93 4.39
C ALA A 21 16.39 -6.95 5.44
N GLY A 22 16.55 -5.67 5.08
CA GLY A 22 17.01 -4.64 6.02
C GLY A 22 16.00 -4.38 7.15
N TRP A 23 14.72 -4.31 6.80
CA TRP A 23 13.64 -4.25 7.78
C TRP A 23 13.61 -5.50 8.68
N LEU A 24 13.78 -6.68 8.08
CA LEU A 24 13.81 -7.95 8.82
C LEU A 24 14.92 -8.00 9.88
N VAL A 25 16.13 -7.55 9.52
CA VAL A 25 17.27 -7.46 10.45
C VAL A 25 16.93 -6.54 11.62
N SER A 26 16.31 -5.39 11.35
CA SER A 26 15.89 -4.44 12.39
C SER A 26 14.81 -5.00 13.34
N LEU A 27 14.01 -5.96 12.86
CA LEU A 27 12.97 -6.64 13.63
C LEU A 27 13.57 -7.76 14.51
N HIS A 28 14.58 -8.47 13.99
CA HIS A 28 15.30 -9.53 14.70
C HIS A 28 16.15 -8.97 15.86
N ASP A 29 16.87 -7.86 15.63
CA ASP A 29 17.76 -7.25 16.63
C ASP A 29 17.01 -6.68 17.85
N LYS A 30 15.71 -6.40 17.70
CA LYS A 30 14.85 -5.90 18.79
C LYS A 30 14.22 -7.01 19.63
N GLY A 31 14.46 -8.29 19.31
CA GLY A 31 13.84 -9.42 20.01
C GLY A 31 12.31 -9.38 19.95
N ALA A 32 11.75 -8.88 18.84
CA ALA A 32 10.33 -8.58 18.74
C ALA A 32 9.48 -9.86 18.84
N LEU A 33 8.49 -9.83 19.74
CA LEU A 33 7.46 -10.87 19.91
C LEU A 33 6.70 -11.15 18.59
N ASP A 34 6.71 -10.18 17.68
CA ASP A 34 6.10 -10.21 16.36
C ASP A 34 6.65 -11.31 15.44
N MET A 35 7.78 -11.96 15.77
CA MET A 35 8.27 -13.13 15.01
C MET A 35 7.68 -14.47 15.47
N GLN A 36 6.93 -14.50 16.58
CA GLN A 36 6.32 -15.72 17.13
C GLN A 36 4.82 -15.81 16.82
N ASP A 37 4.21 -14.67 16.47
CA ASP A 37 2.81 -14.55 16.12
C ASP A 37 2.68 -14.12 14.65
N LEU A 38 1.91 -14.89 13.87
CA LEU A 38 1.79 -14.66 12.44
C LEU A 38 0.99 -13.39 12.13
N ASP A 39 -0.03 -13.08 12.92
CA ASP A 39 -0.88 -11.91 12.69
C ASP A 39 -0.11 -10.62 13.02
N ALA A 40 0.62 -10.61 14.14
CA ALA A 40 1.52 -9.52 14.50
C ALA A 40 2.62 -9.32 13.43
N PHE A 41 3.21 -10.41 12.93
CA PHE A 41 4.20 -10.36 11.85
C PHE A 41 3.63 -9.72 10.58
N MET A 42 2.43 -10.17 10.15
CA MET A 42 1.78 -9.68 8.93
C MET A 42 1.37 -8.22 9.05
N GLN A 43 0.91 -7.79 10.23
CA GLN A 43 0.60 -6.39 10.50
C GLN A 43 1.85 -5.52 10.44
N ALA A 44 2.95 -5.95 11.09
CA ALA A 44 4.22 -5.23 11.06
C ALA A 44 4.81 -5.16 9.64
N LEU A 45 4.72 -6.25 8.87
CA LEU A 45 5.13 -6.28 7.46
C LEU A 45 4.32 -5.28 6.63
N GLN A 46 3.00 -5.28 6.80
CA GLN A 46 2.11 -4.35 6.11
C GLN A 46 2.46 -2.91 6.48
N ASP A 47 2.66 -2.61 7.76
CA ASP A 47 3.00 -1.26 8.22
C ASP A 47 4.35 -0.79 7.70
N SER A 48 5.35 -1.68 7.65
CA SER A 48 6.67 -1.37 7.07
C SER A 48 6.63 -1.07 5.57
N SER A 49 5.63 -1.62 4.88
CA SER A 49 5.43 -1.43 3.44
C SER A 49 4.56 -0.22 3.09
N LYS A 50 3.92 0.41 4.09
CA LYS A 50 3.14 1.63 3.87
C LYS A 50 4.10 2.78 3.56
N ASP A 51 3.94 3.38 2.39
CA ASP A 51 4.55 4.66 2.07
C ASP A 51 3.76 5.78 2.77
N PRO A 52 4.35 6.49 3.77
CA PRO A 52 3.67 7.55 4.50
C PRO A 52 3.34 8.76 3.61
N THR A 53 3.97 8.87 2.44
CA THR A 53 3.75 9.95 1.49
C THR A 53 2.72 9.61 0.40
N ALA A 54 2.26 8.35 0.33
CA ALA A 54 1.37 7.88 -0.73
C ALA A 54 0.09 8.71 -0.87
N ALA A 55 -0.55 9.06 0.25
CA ALA A 55 -1.77 9.88 0.22
C ALA A 55 -1.50 11.30 -0.30
N TRP A 56 -0.39 11.93 0.11
CA TRP A 56 -0.01 13.26 -0.37
C TRP A 56 0.36 13.23 -1.86
N HIS A 57 1.08 12.20 -2.30
CA HIS A 57 1.44 12.02 -3.69
C HIS A 57 0.18 11.80 -4.54
N ALA A 58 -0.73 10.92 -4.10
CA ALA A 58 -1.99 10.65 -4.78
C ALA A 58 -2.85 11.92 -4.92
N GLU A 59 -2.92 12.75 -3.89
CA GLU A 59 -3.63 14.03 -3.94
C GLU A 59 -2.99 15.00 -4.95
N THR A 60 -1.67 15.06 -4.98
CA THR A 60 -0.93 15.90 -5.93
C THR A 60 -1.19 15.46 -7.37
N CYS A 61 -1.10 14.15 -7.63
CA CYS A 61 -1.39 13.57 -8.94
C CYS A 61 -2.84 13.78 -9.36
N MET A 62 -3.79 13.64 -8.42
CA MET A 62 -5.22 13.80 -8.70
C MET A 62 -5.57 15.22 -9.19
N ARG A 63 -4.93 16.25 -8.63
CA ARG A 63 -5.14 17.65 -9.06
C ARG A 63 -4.64 17.93 -10.48
N THR A 64 -3.70 17.13 -10.97
CA THR A 64 -3.13 17.27 -12.32
C THR A 64 -3.67 16.23 -13.31
N LEU A 65 -4.54 15.32 -12.86
CA LEU A 65 -5.06 14.24 -13.69
C LEU A 65 -6.10 14.81 -14.66
N TRP A 66 -5.82 14.69 -15.95
CA TRP A 66 -6.65 15.19 -17.03
C TRP A 66 -6.74 14.15 -18.13
N GLN A 67 -7.95 13.82 -18.57
CA GLN A 67 -8.17 12.82 -19.62
C GLN A 67 -7.55 13.27 -20.94
N GLY A 68 -7.78 14.52 -21.36
CA GLY A 68 -7.26 15.06 -22.61
C GLY A 68 -7.56 14.15 -23.81
N LYS A 69 -6.51 13.59 -24.43
CA LYS A 69 -6.63 12.69 -25.58
C LYS A 69 -6.67 11.21 -25.22
N TRP A 70 -6.59 10.86 -23.93
CA TRP A 70 -6.57 9.47 -23.48
C TRP A 70 -7.95 8.85 -23.57
N LEU A 71 -7.99 7.52 -23.64
CA LEU A 71 -9.26 6.81 -23.57
C LEU A 71 -9.87 7.01 -22.19
N VAL A 72 -11.20 7.15 -22.12
CA VAL A 72 -11.93 7.28 -20.86
C VAL A 72 -11.63 6.11 -19.92
N ALA A 73 -11.44 4.90 -20.46
CA ALA A 73 -11.10 3.72 -19.67
C ALA A 73 -9.72 3.83 -18.98
N GLU A 74 -8.72 4.39 -19.66
CA GLU A 74 -7.38 4.60 -19.11
C GLU A 74 -7.42 5.67 -18.02
N TYR A 75 -8.12 6.77 -18.27
CA TYR A 75 -8.37 7.82 -17.27
C TYR A 75 -9.07 7.27 -16.01
N ILE A 76 -10.13 6.46 -16.18
CA ILE A 76 -10.84 5.83 -15.06
C ILE A 76 -9.91 4.91 -14.26
N GLN A 77 -9.06 4.13 -14.94
CA GLN A 77 -8.14 3.22 -14.28
C GLN A 77 -7.12 3.97 -13.42
N ASP A 78 -6.54 5.03 -13.95
CA ASP A 78 -5.56 5.85 -13.21
C ASP A 78 -6.23 6.61 -12.06
N PHE A 79 -7.41 7.19 -12.31
CA PHE A 79 -8.20 7.84 -11.26
C PHE A 79 -8.49 6.88 -10.10
N ARG A 80 -8.97 5.67 -10.39
CA ARG A 80 -9.24 4.63 -9.38
C ARG A 80 -8.00 4.23 -8.59
N SER A 81 -6.86 4.13 -9.26
CA SER A 81 -5.59 3.80 -8.62
C SER A 81 -5.18 4.87 -7.60
N LEU A 82 -5.38 6.15 -7.94
CA LEU A 82 -5.13 7.26 -7.03
C LEU A 82 -6.14 7.32 -5.86
N VAL A 83 -7.43 7.08 -6.13
CA VAL A 83 -8.47 7.03 -5.08
C VAL A 83 -8.17 5.95 -4.02
N ALA A 84 -7.55 4.83 -4.41
CA ALA A 84 -7.22 3.74 -3.48
C ALA A 84 -6.31 4.20 -2.32
N HIS A 85 -5.54 5.27 -2.52
CA HIS A 85 -4.66 5.91 -1.53
C HIS A 85 -5.32 7.06 -0.76
N LEU A 86 -6.56 7.43 -1.10
CA LEU A 86 -7.29 8.59 -0.58
C LEU A 86 -8.57 8.17 0.18
N ARG A 87 -8.56 7.02 0.85
CA ARG A 87 -9.75 6.41 1.48
C ARG A 87 -10.44 7.30 2.53
N ASP A 88 -9.70 8.23 3.14
CA ASP A 88 -10.23 9.15 4.15
C ASP A 88 -10.87 10.42 3.53
N ARG A 89 -10.91 10.53 2.20
CA ARG A 89 -11.47 11.71 1.51
C ARG A 89 -12.97 11.53 1.23
N PRO A 90 -13.77 12.61 1.35
CA PRO A 90 -15.19 12.56 1.00
C PRO A 90 -15.41 12.18 -0.47
N GLU A 91 -16.35 11.27 -0.72
CA GLU A 91 -16.68 10.83 -2.09
C GLU A 91 -17.10 11.98 -3.00
N CYS A 92 -17.79 13.00 -2.47
CA CYS A 92 -18.20 14.17 -3.23
C CYS A 92 -17.00 14.96 -3.80
N MET A 93 -15.89 15.03 -3.06
CA MET A 93 -14.66 15.68 -3.52
C MET A 93 -13.98 14.85 -4.61
N LEU A 94 -13.94 13.52 -4.43
CA LEU A 94 -13.40 12.62 -5.45
C LEU A 94 -14.21 12.70 -6.74
N PHE A 95 -15.54 12.71 -6.64
CA PHE A 95 -16.43 12.87 -7.78
C PHE A 95 -16.23 14.21 -8.49
N TYR A 96 -16.08 15.30 -7.74
CA TYR A 96 -15.75 16.61 -8.31
C TYR A 96 -14.46 16.57 -9.13
N HIS A 97 -13.38 16.00 -8.59
CA HIS A 97 -12.12 15.86 -9.32
C HIS A 97 -12.22 14.94 -10.55
N PHE A 98 -13.03 13.89 -10.46
CA PHE A 98 -13.31 13.02 -11.60
C PHE A 98 -13.99 13.80 -12.73
N GLN A 99 -15.00 14.62 -12.41
CA GLN A 99 -15.70 15.42 -13.40
C GLN A 99 -14.81 16.52 -14.00
N GLU A 100 -14.03 17.22 -13.17
CA GLU A 100 -13.10 18.26 -13.64
C GLU A 100 -11.96 17.71 -14.50
N GLY A 101 -11.64 16.43 -14.37
CA GLY A 101 -10.60 15.76 -15.16
C GLY A 101 -11.10 15.18 -16.49
N LEU A 102 -12.41 15.10 -16.70
CA LEU A 102 -13.02 14.56 -17.92
C LEU A 102 -13.13 15.63 -19.00
N ASN A 103 -12.93 15.21 -20.25
CA ASN A 103 -12.94 16.08 -21.43
C ASN A 103 -14.31 16.06 -22.12
#